data_AF-A0A7V5LR49-F1
#
_entry.id   AF-A0A7V5LR49-F1
#
_cell.length_a   1.000
_cell.length_b   1.000
_cell.length_c   1.000
_cell.angle_alpha   90.00
_cell.angle_beta   90.00
_cell.angle_gamma   90.00
#
_symmetry.space_group_name_H-M   'P 1'
#
loop_
_entity.id
_entity.type
_entity.pdbx_description
1 polymer ?
#
loop_
_entity_poly.entity_id
_entity_poly.type
_entity_poly.pdbx_seq_one_letter_code
_entity_poly.pdbx_strand_id
1 'polypeptide(L)'
;MKNNKLPGSQPEIGVLYVNYEDQAHLEESLLSLKETAASLISQVVVVDNGSAHFDEDRLKSIFSQIKCIFNQENVGFAQANNQGLAELSTEFILLVNPDTKFKPGALELLLNTLKNDPRIGAVGPLLSPGRDRWQVSFGPRLNLWEEFRQKFWRNIIYP
;
A
#
# COMPACT_ATOMS: atom_id res chain seq x y z
N MET A 1 -21.98 -27.86 -3.02
CA MET A 1 -21.08 -26.77 -3.47
C MET A 1 -21.78 -25.45 -3.16
N LYS A 2 -21.46 -24.81 -2.03
CA LYS A 2 -22.07 -23.53 -1.65
C LYS A 2 -21.23 -22.42 -2.27
N ASN A 3 -21.82 -21.67 -3.18
CA ASN A 3 -21.27 -20.42 -3.71
C ASN A 3 -21.16 -19.40 -2.56
N ASN A 4 -19.98 -19.30 -1.94
CA ASN A 4 -19.64 -18.19 -1.06
C ASN A 4 -19.25 -16.98 -1.93
N LYS A 5 -20.24 -16.27 -2.46
CA LYS A 5 -20.06 -14.83 -2.66
C LYS A 5 -20.21 -14.20 -1.29
N LEU A 6 -19.11 -13.69 -0.73
CA LEU A 6 -19.18 -12.85 0.47
C LEU A 6 -20.11 -11.66 0.14
N PRO A 7 -21.07 -11.32 1.02
CA PRO A 7 -21.89 -10.12 0.84
C PRO A 7 -20.94 -8.92 0.73
N GLY A 8 -21.17 -8.07 -0.27
CA GLY A 8 -20.28 -6.95 -0.61
C GLY A 8 -19.90 -6.15 0.62
N SER A 9 -18.68 -6.37 1.10
CA SER A 9 -18.09 -5.56 2.15
C SER A 9 -18.09 -4.12 1.65
N GLN A 10 -18.63 -3.20 2.46
CA GLN A 10 -18.43 -1.78 2.21
C GLN A 10 -16.92 -1.54 2.09
N PRO A 11 -16.47 -0.59 1.25
CA PRO A 11 -15.06 -0.26 1.23
C PRO A 11 -14.63 0.32 2.59
N GLU A 12 -13.56 -0.22 3.18
CA GLU A 12 -13.11 0.10 4.56
C GLU A 12 -11.67 0.64 4.62
N ILE A 13 -10.90 0.52 3.52
CA ILE A 13 -9.48 0.86 3.49
C ILE A 13 -9.28 2.26 2.90
N GLY A 14 -8.58 3.12 3.63
CA GLY A 14 -8.00 4.35 3.13
C GLY A 14 -6.56 4.10 2.65
N VAL A 15 -6.24 4.45 1.43
CA VAL A 15 -4.90 4.25 0.88
C VAL A 15 -4.16 5.58 0.85
N LEU A 16 -2.92 5.59 1.32
CA LEU A 16 -2.06 6.77 1.32
C LEU A 16 -0.79 6.51 0.51
N TYR A 17 -0.59 7.35 -0.51
CA TYR A 17 0.66 7.47 -1.24
C TYR A 17 1.38 8.76 -0.86
N VAL A 18 2.70 8.68 -0.70
CA VAL A 18 3.58 9.85 -0.77
C VAL A 18 4.37 9.76 -2.07
N ASN A 19 4.18 10.72 -2.95
CA ASN A 19 4.85 10.82 -4.24
C ASN A 19 5.94 11.90 -4.22
N TYR A 20 7.06 11.64 -4.90
CA TYR A 20 8.06 12.65 -5.20
C TYR A 20 8.75 12.30 -6.52
N GLU A 21 8.52 13.11 -7.55
CA GLU A 21 9.10 12.96 -8.90
C GLU A 21 8.83 11.58 -9.58
N ASP A 22 7.86 10.80 -9.09
CA ASP A 22 7.62 9.43 -9.56
C ASP A 22 6.16 9.12 -9.92
N GLN A 23 5.58 10.01 -10.73
CA GLN A 23 4.19 9.89 -11.15
C GLN A 23 3.93 8.61 -11.98
N ALA A 24 4.89 8.18 -12.79
CA ALA A 24 4.69 7.02 -13.67
C ALA A 24 4.44 5.73 -12.86
N HIS A 25 5.25 5.46 -11.84
CA HIS A 25 5.02 4.29 -10.99
C HIS A 25 3.75 4.45 -10.15
N LEU A 26 3.44 5.66 -9.68
CA LEU A 26 2.19 5.93 -8.98
C LEU A 26 0.97 5.54 -9.83
N GLU A 27 0.95 5.91 -11.11
CA GLU A 27 -0.12 5.53 -12.04
C GLU A 27 -0.22 4.00 -12.20
N GLU A 28 0.90 3.31 -12.38
CA GLU A 28 0.93 1.84 -12.47
C GLU A 28 0.44 1.17 -11.17
N SER A 29 0.80 1.72 -10.03
CA SER A 29 0.36 1.25 -8.72
C SER A 29 -1.15 1.39 -8.57
N LEU A 30 -1.70 2.57 -8.86
CA LEU A 30 -3.13 2.85 -8.81
C LEU A 30 -3.93 1.97 -9.78
N LEU A 31 -3.40 1.72 -10.99
CA LEU A 31 -4.01 0.79 -11.94
C LEU A 31 -4.06 -0.62 -11.34
N SER A 32 -2.94 -1.12 -10.81
CA SER A 32 -2.93 -2.46 -10.20
C SER A 32 -3.81 -2.55 -8.95
N LEU A 33 -3.90 -1.49 -8.15
CA LEU A 33 -4.81 -1.41 -7.00
C LEU A 33 -6.27 -1.49 -7.46
N LYS A 34 -6.63 -0.73 -8.51
CA LYS A 34 -7.97 -0.75 -9.09
C LYS A 34 -8.35 -2.14 -9.60
N GLU A 35 -7.44 -2.80 -10.32
CA GLU A 35 -7.68 -4.12 -10.90
C GLU A 35 -7.81 -5.21 -9.85
N THR A 36 -7.07 -5.11 -8.74
CA THR A 36 -6.94 -6.21 -7.78
C THR A 36 -7.78 -6.04 -6.53
N ALA A 37 -8.09 -4.82 -6.11
CA ALA A 37 -8.67 -4.55 -4.79
C ALA A 37 -9.65 -3.36 -4.72
N ALA A 38 -10.12 -2.81 -5.85
CA ALA A 38 -10.99 -1.62 -5.87
C ALA A 38 -12.19 -1.69 -4.92
N SER A 39 -12.80 -2.87 -4.73
CA SER A 39 -13.97 -3.04 -3.85
C SER A 39 -13.67 -2.87 -2.36
N LEU A 40 -12.40 -2.89 -1.95
CA LEU A 40 -11.99 -2.71 -0.55
C LEU A 40 -11.67 -1.24 -0.22
N ILE A 41 -11.46 -0.41 -1.24
CA ILE A 41 -10.89 0.93 -1.09
C ILE A 41 -12.00 1.98 -0.98
N SER A 42 -11.98 2.73 0.12
CA SER A 42 -12.97 3.77 0.42
C SER A 42 -12.54 5.13 -0.10
N GLN A 43 -11.24 5.41 -0.04
CA GLN A 43 -10.63 6.63 -0.54
C GLN A 43 -9.14 6.41 -0.75
N VAL A 44 -8.58 7.20 -1.65
CA VAL A 44 -7.14 7.27 -1.89
C VAL A 44 -6.71 8.71 -1.64
N VAL A 45 -5.68 8.88 -0.82
CA VAL A 45 -5.00 10.16 -0.60
C VAL A 45 -3.61 10.05 -1.22
N VAL A 46 -3.23 11.05 -2.00
CA VAL A 46 -1.90 11.19 -2.58
C VAL A 46 -1.30 12.49 -2.08
N VAL A 47 -0.14 12.43 -1.44
CA VAL A 47 0.65 13.61 -1.10
C VAL A 47 1.75 13.74 -2.13
N ASP A 48 1.62 14.70 -3.04
CA ASP A 48 2.73 15.11 -3.89
C ASP A 48 3.69 16.00 -3.09
N ASN A 49 4.91 15.51 -2.90
CA ASN A 49 5.87 16.07 -1.97
C ASN A 49 6.82 17.07 -2.67
N GLY A 50 6.26 17.95 -3.50
CA GLY A 50 6.99 18.98 -4.21
C GLY A 50 7.63 18.52 -5.52
N SER A 51 6.90 17.75 -6.33
CA SER A 51 7.37 17.37 -7.66
C SER A 51 7.34 18.57 -8.62
N ALA A 52 8.30 18.66 -9.54
CA ALA A 52 8.32 19.72 -10.55
C ALA A 52 7.12 19.65 -11.50
N HIS A 53 6.69 18.43 -11.81
CA HIS A 53 5.53 18.14 -12.65
C HIS A 53 4.68 17.06 -11.99
N PHE A 54 3.40 17.36 -11.79
CA PHE A 54 2.43 16.41 -11.28
C PHE A 54 1.08 16.66 -11.96
N ASP A 55 0.49 15.60 -12.51
CA ASP A 55 -0.80 15.63 -13.20
C ASP A 55 -1.82 14.82 -12.39
N GLU A 56 -2.59 15.54 -11.58
CA GLU A 56 -3.68 15.02 -10.77
C GLU A 56 -4.85 14.46 -11.61
N ASP A 57 -5.13 15.07 -12.76
CA ASP A 57 -6.25 14.66 -13.61
C ASP A 57 -6.02 13.26 -14.16
N ARG A 58 -4.76 12.95 -14.48
CA ARG A 58 -4.34 11.61 -14.87
C ARG A 58 -4.64 10.59 -13.78
N LEU A 59 -4.34 10.89 -12.52
CA LEU A 59 -4.64 10.00 -11.40
C LEU A 59 -6.14 9.80 -11.21
N LYS A 60 -6.91 10.89 -11.23
CA LYS A 60 -8.38 10.85 -11.11
C LYS A 60 -9.07 10.06 -12.22
N SER A 61 -8.47 10.03 -13.41
CA SER A 61 -8.95 9.20 -14.52
C SER A 61 -8.81 7.69 -14.23
N ILE A 62 -7.81 7.32 -13.43
CA ILE A 62 -7.57 5.94 -13.01
C ILE A 62 -8.50 5.59 -11.85
N PHE A 63 -8.49 6.38 -10.78
CA PHE A 63 -9.26 6.11 -9.55
C PHE A 63 -10.07 7.34 -9.16
N SER A 64 -11.41 7.23 -9.18
CA SER A 64 -12.30 8.41 -9.06
C SER A 64 -12.31 9.03 -7.66
N GLN A 65 -11.98 8.26 -6.63
CA GLN A 65 -11.98 8.69 -5.23
C GLN A 65 -10.57 9.06 -4.74
N ILE A 66 -9.87 9.91 -5.49
CA ILE A 66 -8.55 10.44 -5.12
C ILE A 66 -8.66 11.85 -4.57
N LYS A 67 -7.99 12.10 -3.46
CA LYS A 67 -7.66 13.43 -2.93
C LYS A 67 -6.16 13.66 -3.01
N CYS A 68 -5.74 14.76 -3.63
CA CYS A 68 -4.35 15.15 -3.70
C CYS A 68 -4.02 16.26 -2.69
N ILE A 69 -2.85 16.18 -2.06
CA ILE A 69 -2.23 17.22 -1.24
C ILE A 69 -0.92 17.60 -1.93
N PHE A 70 -0.64 18.90 -2.07
CA PHE A 70 0.53 19.40 -2.77
C PHE A 70 1.43 20.18 -1.82
N ASN A 71 2.65 19.70 -1.63
CA ASN A 71 3.68 20.46 -0.93
C ASN A 71 4.46 21.33 -1.91
N GLN A 72 4.96 22.48 -1.44
CA GLN A 72 5.81 23.36 -2.26
C GLN A 72 7.23 22.82 -2.43
N GLU A 73 7.67 22.00 -1.48
CA GLU A 73 9.00 21.38 -1.45
C GLU A 73 8.89 19.99 -0.80
N ASN A 74 9.97 19.21 -0.90
CA ASN A 74 10.03 17.92 -0.25
C ASN A 74 10.23 18.09 1.27
N VAL A 75 9.15 17.91 2.03
CA VAL A 75 9.15 18.03 3.51
C VAL A 75 9.59 16.75 4.23
N GLY A 76 10.10 15.76 3.49
CA GLY A 76 10.45 14.45 4.00
C GLY A 76 9.27 13.49 4.17
N PHE A 77 9.58 12.19 4.16
CA PHE A 77 8.59 11.12 4.09
C PHE A 77 7.63 11.08 5.29
N ALA A 78 8.15 11.22 6.52
CA ALA A 78 7.32 11.12 7.73
C ALA A 78 6.31 12.27 7.83
N GLN A 79 6.73 13.50 7.51
CA GLN A 79 5.85 14.66 7.54
C GLN A 79 4.78 14.57 6.46
N ALA A 80 5.14 14.16 5.24
CA ALA A 80 4.20 13.92 4.15
C ALA A 80 3.16 12.83 4.50
N ASN A 81 3.59 11.73 5.12
CA ASN A 81 2.67 10.71 5.62
C ASN A 81 1.71 11.26 6.67
N ASN A 82 2.18 12.05 7.63
CA ASN A 82 1.33 12.64 8.66
C ASN A 82 0.26 13.59 8.07
N GLN A 83 0.60 14.35 7.03
CA GLN A 83 -0.36 15.19 6.30
C GLN A 83 -1.45 14.34 5.66
N GLY A 84 -1.07 13.28 4.94
CA GLY A 84 -2.03 12.39 4.29
C GLY A 84 -2.89 11.61 5.27
N LEU A 85 -2.31 11.15 6.38
CA LEU A 85 -3.03 10.43 7.44
C LEU A 85 -4.13 11.27 8.07
N ALA A 86 -3.93 12.58 8.21
CA ALA A 86 -4.93 13.49 8.75
C ALA A 86 -6.19 13.61 7.88
N GLU A 87 -6.11 13.24 6.60
CA GLU A 87 -7.22 13.26 5.65
C GLU A 87 -7.99 11.93 5.56
N LEU A 88 -7.46 10.86 6.17
CA LEU A 88 -8.08 9.55 6.17
C LEU A 88 -8.95 9.36 7.42
N SER A 89 -10.23 9.05 7.20
CA SER A 89 -11.21 8.77 8.24
C SER A 89 -11.63 7.29 8.28
N THR A 90 -10.87 6.42 7.62
CA THR A 90 -11.15 4.99 7.48
C THR A 90 -10.63 4.19 8.67
N GLU A 91 -11.30 3.08 9.00
CA GLU A 91 -10.88 2.18 10.08
C GLU A 91 -9.51 1.54 9.79
N PHE A 92 -9.27 1.17 8.54
CA PHE A 92 -8.00 0.59 8.10
C PHE A 92 -7.29 1.57 7.17
N ILE A 93 -5.98 1.73 7.37
CA ILE A 93 -5.14 2.58 6.54
C ILE A 93 -4.02 1.73 5.93
N LEU A 94 -3.83 1.88 4.63
CA LEU A 94 -2.72 1.31 3.88
C LEU A 94 -1.73 2.41 3.52
N LEU A 95 -0.55 2.39 4.13
CA LEU A 95 0.59 3.18 3.69
C LEU A 95 1.31 2.44 2.57
N VAL A 96 1.49 3.08 1.42
CA VAL A 96 2.07 2.43 0.24
C VAL A 96 2.99 3.38 -0.54
N ASN A 97 4.08 2.82 -1.05
CA ASN A 97 5.00 3.55 -1.91
C ASN A 97 4.49 3.54 -3.36
N PRO A 98 4.75 4.60 -4.15
CA PRO A 98 4.37 4.68 -5.57
C PRO A 98 4.82 3.51 -6.45
N ASP A 99 5.95 2.87 -6.12
CA ASP A 99 6.53 1.74 -6.87
C ASP A 99 5.91 0.36 -6.54
N THR A 100 4.80 0.34 -5.80
CA THR A 100 4.15 -0.91 -5.38
C THR A 100 3.17 -1.44 -6.42
N LYS A 101 3.33 -2.70 -6.83
CA LYS A 101 2.33 -3.43 -7.63
C LYS A 101 1.56 -4.45 -6.78
N PHE A 102 0.23 -4.35 -6.81
CA PHE A 102 -0.64 -5.23 -6.02
C PHE A 102 -0.83 -6.60 -6.70
N LYS A 103 -0.85 -7.66 -5.88
CA LYS A 103 -1.23 -9.02 -6.31
C LYS A 103 -2.69 -9.30 -5.89
N PRO A 104 -3.51 -9.96 -6.74
CA PRO A 104 -4.87 -10.35 -6.36
C PRO A 104 -4.91 -11.13 -5.05
N GLY A 105 -5.83 -10.80 -4.15
CA GLY A 105 -6.01 -11.49 -2.87
C GLY A 105 -5.06 -11.06 -1.74
N ALA A 106 -4.01 -10.28 -2.06
CA ALA A 106 -3.02 -9.88 -1.05
C ALA A 106 -3.62 -8.93 -0.01
N LEU A 107 -4.38 -7.92 -0.44
CA LEU A 107 -4.94 -6.93 0.47
C LEU A 107 -6.09 -7.51 1.29
N GLU A 108 -6.89 -8.41 0.72
CA GLU A 108 -7.91 -9.18 1.42
C GLU A 108 -7.30 -10.00 2.56
N LEU A 109 -6.17 -10.64 2.33
CA LEU A 109 -5.49 -11.44 3.35
C LEU A 109 -4.99 -10.56 4.51
N LEU A 110 -4.40 -9.41 4.21
CA LEU A 110 -3.93 -8.46 5.22
C LEU A 110 -5.10 -7.92 6.04
N LEU A 111 -6.18 -7.49 5.38
CA LEU A 111 -7.37 -6.97 6.05
C LEU A 111 -8.01 -8.04 6.95
N ASN A 112 -8.19 -9.26 6.44
CA ASN A 112 -8.75 -10.36 7.23
C ASN A 112 -7.87 -10.71 8.44
N THR A 113 -6.55 -10.59 8.33
CA THR A 113 -5.64 -10.83 9.45
C THR A 113 -5.87 -9.81 10.57
N LEU A 114 -5.99 -8.52 10.23
CA LEU A 114 -6.30 -7.46 11.21
C LEU A 114 -7.68 -7.65 11.84
N LYS A 115 -8.71 -7.95 11.03
CA LYS A 115 -10.10 -8.11 11.53
C LYS A 115 -10.29 -9.31 12.46
N ASN A 116 -9.49 -10.38 12.28
CA ASN A 116 -9.64 -11.61 13.05
C ASN A 116 -8.92 -11.61 14.40
N ASP A 117 -8.01 -10.67 14.66
CA ASP A 117 -7.31 -10.58 15.94
C ASP A 117 -7.15 -9.11 16.38
N PRO A 118 -7.98 -8.64 17.33
CA PRO A 118 -7.95 -7.24 17.79
C PRO A 118 -6.66 -6.86 18.53
N ARG A 119 -5.76 -7.81 18.80
CA ARG A 119 -4.44 -7.54 19.40
C ARG A 119 -3.42 -7.09 18.37
N ILE A 120 -3.68 -7.27 17.07
CA ILE A 120 -2.77 -6.90 15.98
C ILE A 120 -3.02 -5.44 15.60
N GLY A 121 -2.03 -4.57 15.81
CA GLY A 121 -2.11 -3.15 15.44
C GLY A 121 -1.69 -2.84 14.00
N ALA A 122 -0.87 -3.69 13.36
CA ALA A 122 -0.40 -3.51 11.99
C ALA A 122 0.03 -4.84 11.37
N VAL A 123 -0.08 -4.95 10.04
CA VAL A 123 0.41 -6.07 9.24
C VAL A 123 1.16 -5.55 8.03
N GLY A 124 2.11 -6.34 7.52
CA GLY A 124 2.81 -6.04 6.28
C GLY A 124 2.90 -7.29 5.39
N PRO A 125 2.81 -7.15 4.06
CA PRO A 125 2.93 -8.28 3.16
C PRO A 125 4.38 -8.78 3.03
N LEU A 126 4.56 -9.97 2.48
CA LEU A 126 5.83 -10.31 1.84
C LEU A 126 5.94 -9.53 0.53
N LEU A 127 7.09 -8.89 0.33
CA LEU A 127 7.40 -8.14 -0.87
C LEU A 127 8.15 -9.03 -1.86
N SER A 128 7.95 -8.81 -3.15
CA SER A 128 8.76 -9.46 -4.17
C SER A 128 9.23 -8.42 -5.19
N PRO A 129 10.55 -8.22 -5.37
CA PRO A 129 11.10 -7.34 -6.39
C PRO A 129 11.06 -7.98 -7.80
N GLY A 130 10.30 -9.07 -7.98
CA GLY A 130 10.30 -9.92 -9.17
C GLY A 130 11.17 -11.17 -9.02
N ARG A 131 10.88 -12.19 -9.84
CA ARG A 131 11.56 -13.52 -9.90
C ARG A 131 11.46 -14.38 -8.62
N ASP A 132 10.29 -14.41 -7.98
CA ASP A 132 9.97 -15.29 -6.84
C ASP A 132 10.93 -15.19 -5.65
N ARG A 133 11.60 -14.04 -5.50
CA ARG A 133 12.36 -13.72 -4.29
C ARG A 133 11.44 -13.00 -3.33
N TRP A 134 11.27 -13.53 -2.13
CA TRP A 134 10.44 -12.93 -1.10
C TRP A 134 11.29 -12.17 -0.10
N GLN A 135 10.85 -10.97 0.25
CA GLN A 135 11.45 -10.08 1.23
C GLN A 135 10.40 -9.67 2.25
N VAL A 136 10.85 -9.35 3.46
CA VAL A 136 9.94 -8.98 4.53
C VAL A 136 9.81 -7.46 4.54
N SER A 137 8.58 -6.96 4.58
CA SER A 137 8.30 -5.52 4.65
C SER A 137 8.56 -4.91 6.03
N PHE A 138 8.73 -5.72 7.07
CA PHE A 138 8.94 -5.27 8.45
C PHE A 138 9.82 -6.26 9.23
N GLY A 139 10.49 -5.80 10.29
CA GLY A 139 11.32 -6.67 11.12
C GLY A 139 12.25 -5.92 12.06
N PRO A 140 13.01 -6.64 12.90
CA PRO A 140 14.05 -6.03 13.71
C PRO A 140 15.08 -5.31 12.83
N ARG A 141 15.75 -4.30 13.40
CA ARG A 141 16.73 -3.46 12.71
C ARG A 141 17.69 -4.30 11.85
N LEU A 142 17.79 -3.96 10.57
CA LEU A 142 18.66 -4.64 9.62
C LEU A 142 20.10 -4.68 10.15
N ASN A 143 20.61 -5.89 10.31
CA ASN A 143 22.00 -6.18 10.57
C ASN A 143 22.42 -7.38 9.70
N LEU A 144 23.73 -7.58 9.53
CA LEU A 144 24.27 -8.62 8.65
C LEU A 144 23.74 -10.03 8.99
N TRP A 145 23.47 -10.29 10.28
CA TRP A 145 22.94 -11.57 10.73
C TRP A 145 21.47 -11.78 10.36
N GLU A 146 20.61 -10.76 10.54
CA GLU A 146 19.21 -10.83 10.12
C GLU A 146 19.06 -10.90 8.60
N GLU A 147 19.91 -10.20 7.84
CA GLU A 147 19.97 -10.30 6.37
C GLU A 147 20.35 -11.71 5.90
N PHE A 148 21.38 -12.32 6.53
CA PHE A 148 21.77 -13.69 6.25
C PHE A 148 20.65 -14.68 6.56
N ARG A 149 20.01 -14.55 7.73
CA ARG A 149 18.89 -15.41 8.15
C ARG A 149 17.67 -15.26 7.23
N GLN A 150 17.35 -14.03 6.82
CA GLN A 150 16.24 -13.74 5.92
C GLN A 150 16.47 -14.38 4.53
N LYS A 151 17.67 -14.25 3.96
CA LYS A 151 17.97 -14.72 2.60
C LYS A 151 18.20 -16.23 2.49
N PHE A 152 18.75 -16.88 3.52
CA PHE A 152 19.11 -18.30 3.45
C PHE A 152 18.13 -19.24 4.15
N TRP A 153 17.50 -18.82 5.26
CA TRP A 153 16.64 -19.72 6.05
C TRP A 153 15.15 -19.50 5.81
N ARG A 154 14.69 -18.26 5.56
CA ARG A 154 13.25 -18.00 5.35
C ARG A 154 12.72 -18.42 3.99
N ASN A 155 13.55 -18.43 2.95
CA ASN A 155 13.20 -19.02 1.64
C ASN A 155 12.92 -20.53 1.71
N ILE A 156 13.30 -21.21 2.80
CA ILE A 156 13.00 -22.62 3.06
C ILE A 156 11.65 -22.78 3.78
N ILE A 157 11.21 -21.78 4.54
CA ILE A 157 10.00 -21.82 5.39
C ILE A 157 8.77 -21.24 4.68
N TYR A 158 8.98 -20.30 3.76
CA TYR A 158 7.95 -19.72 2.90
C TYR A 158 8.32 -19.93 1.43
N PRO A 159 8.18 -21.16 0.89
CA PRO A 159 8.37 -21.44 -0.53
C PRO A 159 7.32 -20.75 -1.41
#